data_AF-A0A2N0V3J7-F1
#
_entry.id   AF-A0A2N0V3J7-F1
#
_cell.length_a   1.000
_cell.length_b   1.000
_cell.length_c   1.000
_cell.angle_alpha   90.00
_cell.angle_beta   90.00
_cell.angle_gamma   90.00
#
_symmetry.space_group_name_H-M   'P 1'
#
loop_
_entity.id
_entity.type
_entity.pdbx_description
1 polymer ?
#
loop_
_entity_poly.entity_id
_entity_poly.type
_entity_poly.pdbx_seq_one_letter_code
_entity_poly.pdbx_strand_id
1 'polypeptide(L)'
;MKNTAAVNGKFGRNDPCPCGSGKKYKACCLKQAEAAARPVQPSVDDALKQAWQAVARRDMAGTLHGFRQVLAIQPNHAEALAGLGQALCWQQQRREGLAYLQQAALQLEIDAQQTCNIRFMLELAEQLHHWGDLDTALKLTELAVKLEPENPAALNNRALYLTRVNRFEEALPFASKVCELRPDDPACNNMLAVLEAHLNRLPAAKQRFQAVIAANRNMQQTARAWQELVGVLDKLEEYDASFAACQQAKALYKQLPELSSLDAGQVFRAIQRNKQGFDQALLHRWALSDFADNLPAPTFLLGFLRSGTTLTEQVLAAHPEVFTSDENDLIHGLIQELQRLSGVREDIPAALRQLGLDDVRKLRAYYWRRVSEEYGAGALNKCFIDKVALNSIDIGLISSLFPEARIIFALRDPRDVCLSCFQQAFKPSSVTVNLLSWEGVAKQYAAVMDLWLYIKPMMQPRYMELRYEDTVNDFETSFRRVFTLLDLEWVAEVSAFHEKAKGRYIATPSFAAVAQPIYSRSVARWQHYEKFYEPVLPILASYIDAFGYE
;
A
#
# COMPACT_ATOMS: atom_id res chain seq x y z
N MET A 1 -37.15 55.38 -15.92
CA MET A 1 -38.54 54.90 -15.80
C MET A 1 -39.18 54.79 -17.18
N LYS A 2 -39.30 53.57 -17.73
CA LYS A 2 -40.38 53.18 -18.66
C LYS A 2 -40.71 51.71 -18.35
N ASN A 3 -41.96 51.48 -18.00
CA ASN A 3 -42.56 50.24 -17.51
C ASN A 3 -42.17 48.99 -18.32
N THR A 4 -41.48 48.04 -17.70
CA THR A 4 -41.54 46.62 -18.10
C THR A 4 -42.81 46.01 -17.53
N ALA A 5 -43.95 46.33 -18.13
CA ALA A 5 -45.17 45.57 -17.93
C ALA A 5 -44.95 44.19 -18.55
N ALA A 6 -44.93 43.15 -17.71
CA ALA A 6 -44.96 41.77 -18.14
C ALA A 6 -46.28 41.49 -18.86
N VAL A 7 -46.26 41.58 -20.19
CA VAL A 7 -47.38 41.15 -21.02
C VAL A 7 -47.34 39.63 -21.11
N ASN A 8 -48.16 38.97 -20.29
CA ASN A 8 -48.47 37.55 -20.35
C ASN A 8 -49.34 37.21 -21.59
N GLY A 9 -48.89 37.62 -22.78
CA GLY A 9 -49.45 37.21 -24.06
C GLY A 9 -48.57 36.14 -24.69
N LYS A 10 -49.13 34.98 -25.04
CA LYS A 10 -48.42 33.98 -25.86
C LYS A 10 -48.26 34.52 -27.28
N PHE A 11 -47.20 35.29 -27.54
CA PHE A 11 -46.85 35.73 -28.89
C PHE A 11 -46.31 34.54 -29.71
N GLY A 12 -46.83 34.35 -30.91
CA GLY A 12 -46.33 33.39 -31.88
C GLY A 12 -44.94 33.77 -32.38
N ARG A 13 -44.09 32.79 -32.71
CA ARG A 13 -42.68 33.01 -33.13
C ARG A 13 -42.55 33.99 -34.31
N ASN A 14 -43.56 34.09 -35.18
CA ASN A 14 -43.55 34.96 -36.36
C ASN A 14 -44.26 36.30 -36.17
N ASP A 15 -44.86 36.56 -35.00
CA ASP A 15 -45.59 37.80 -34.71
C ASP A 15 -44.63 39.00 -34.61
N PRO A 16 -45.11 40.23 -34.84
CA PRO A 16 -44.34 41.45 -34.56
C PRO A 16 -43.88 41.48 -33.10
N CYS A 17 -42.61 41.82 -32.86
CA CYS A 17 -42.04 41.80 -31.51
C CYS A 17 -42.66 42.92 -30.64
N PRO A 18 -43.14 42.62 -29.42
CA PRO A 18 -43.83 43.60 -28.57
C PRO A 18 -42.94 44.74 -28.07
N CYS A 19 -41.62 44.65 -28.22
CA CYS A 19 -40.69 45.72 -27.87
C CYS A 19 -40.65 46.88 -28.88
N GLY A 20 -41.46 46.83 -29.96
CA GLY A 20 -41.54 47.90 -30.95
C GLY A 20 -40.36 47.96 -31.92
N SER A 21 -39.54 46.90 -32.03
CA SER A 21 -38.33 46.89 -32.87
C SER A 21 -38.58 46.75 -34.38
N GLY A 22 -39.84 46.57 -34.79
CA GLY A 22 -40.20 46.28 -36.19
C GLY A 22 -39.80 44.88 -36.69
N LYS A 23 -39.14 44.05 -35.86
CA LYS A 23 -38.72 42.69 -36.19
C LYS A 23 -39.75 41.64 -35.73
N LYS A 24 -39.72 40.45 -36.32
CA LYS A 24 -40.47 39.27 -35.81
C LYS A 24 -39.95 38.88 -34.42
N TYR A 25 -40.83 38.39 -33.53
CA TYR A 25 -40.50 38.03 -32.15
C TYR A 25 -39.32 37.04 -32.07
N LYS A 26 -39.29 36.01 -32.92
CA LYS A 26 -38.16 35.06 -33.05
C LYS A 26 -36.81 35.69 -33.40
N ALA A 27 -36.81 36.85 -34.04
CA ALA A 27 -35.59 37.53 -34.49
C ALA A 27 -35.18 38.68 -33.55
N CYS A 28 -35.90 38.87 -32.43
CA CYS A 28 -35.69 39.97 -31.50
C CYS A 28 -35.70 39.46 -30.05
N CYS A 29 -36.75 39.74 -29.26
CA CYS A 29 -36.78 39.42 -27.83
C CYS A 29 -36.70 37.92 -27.54
N LEU A 30 -37.25 37.05 -28.42
CA LEU A 30 -37.10 35.61 -28.23
C LEU A 30 -35.65 35.17 -28.46
N LYS A 31 -34.95 35.72 -29.46
CA LYS A 31 -33.52 35.46 -29.71
C LYS A 31 -32.64 35.97 -28.56
N GLN A 32 -33.00 37.11 -27.97
CA GLN A 32 -32.32 37.68 -26.80
C GLN A 32 -32.58 36.85 -25.54
N ALA A 33 -33.80 36.38 -25.33
CA ALA A 33 -34.15 35.47 -24.25
C ALA A 33 -33.46 34.10 -24.41
N GLU A 34 -33.43 33.54 -25.63
CA GLU A 34 -32.70 32.31 -25.96
C GLU A 34 -31.17 32.49 -25.80
N ALA A 35 -30.63 33.68 -26.09
CA ALA A 35 -29.22 34.00 -25.85
C ALA A 35 -28.91 34.20 -24.36
N ALA A 36 -29.81 34.82 -23.59
CA ALA A 36 -29.68 34.99 -22.14
C ALA A 36 -29.92 33.69 -21.36
N ALA A 37 -30.66 32.73 -21.94
CA ALA A 37 -30.92 31.41 -21.36
C ALA A 37 -29.86 30.35 -21.73
N ARG A 38 -28.87 30.68 -22.58
CA ARG A 38 -27.72 29.80 -22.77
C ARG A 38 -26.88 29.81 -21.50
N PRO A 39 -26.68 28.66 -20.82
CA PRO A 39 -25.82 28.62 -19.65
C PRO A 39 -24.42 29.08 -20.07
N VAL A 40 -23.91 30.09 -19.39
CA VAL A 40 -22.51 30.52 -19.53
C VAL A 40 -21.67 29.33 -19.08
N GLN A 41 -20.91 28.72 -19.99
CA GLN A 41 -19.97 27.68 -19.59
C GLN A 41 -18.99 28.31 -18.59
N PRO A 42 -18.78 27.69 -17.41
CA PRO A 42 -17.84 28.20 -16.44
C PRO A 42 -16.46 28.32 -17.08
N SER A 43 -15.71 29.37 -16.74
CA SER A 43 -14.30 29.46 -17.15
C SER A 43 -13.52 28.27 -16.60
N VAL A 44 -12.36 27.96 -17.18
CA VAL A 44 -11.46 26.91 -16.66
C VAL A 44 -11.16 27.16 -15.18
N ASP A 45 -10.85 28.41 -14.81
CA ASP A 45 -10.55 28.79 -13.43
C ASP A 45 -11.74 28.58 -12.49
N ASP A 46 -12.95 28.93 -12.91
CA ASP A 46 -14.17 28.72 -12.11
C ASP A 46 -14.45 27.23 -11.91
N ALA A 47 -14.33 26.44 -12.97
CA ALA A 47 -14.55 25.00 -12.93
C ALA A 47 -13.50 24.30 -12.05
N LEU A 48 -12.23 24.72 -12.15
CA LEU A 48 -11.14 24.20 -11.34
C LEU A 48 -11.32 24.55 -9.86
N LYS A 49 -11.71 25.79 -9.55
CA LYS A 49 -12.02 26.23 -8.19
C LYS A 49 -13.18 25.41 -7.59
N GLN A 50 -14.23 25.15 -8.37
CA GLN A 50 -15.34 24.31 -7.93
C GLN A 50 -14.90 22.86 -7.65
N ALA A 51 -14.03 22.30 -8.48
CA ALA A 51 -13.46 20.97 -8.27
C ALA A 51 -12.68 20.89 -6.94
N TRP A 52 -11.79 21.85 -6.68
CA TRP A 52 -11.05 21.89 -5.42
C TRP A 52 -11.92 22.15 -4.19
N GLN A 53 -13.00 22.92 -4.32
CA GLN A 53 -13.99 23.06 -3.25
C GLN A 53 -14.75 21.75 -2.98
N ALA A 54 -14.98 20.92 -4.00
CA ALA A 54 -15.55 19.59 -3.80
C ALA A 54 -14.56 18.68 -3.06
N VAL A 55 -13.26 18.73 -3.40
CA VAL A 55 -12.19 18.02 -2.68
C VAL A 55 -12.18 18.43 -1.20
N ALA A 56 -12.18 19.74 -0.92
CA ALA A 56 -12.18 20.25 0.45
C ALA A 56 -13.41 19.81 1.27
N ARG A 57 -14.56 19.65 0.61
CA ARG A 57 -15.80 19.13 1.22
C ARG A 57 -15.87 17.60 1.28
N ARG A 58 -14.86 16.89 0.76
CA ARG A 58 -14.84 15.43 0.59
C ARG A 58 -16.03 14.91 -0.25
N ASP A 59 -16.54 15.74 -1.15
CA ASP A 59 -17.56 15.35 -2.12
C ASP A 59 -16.88 14.69 -3.32
N MET A 60 -16.76 13.37 -3.28
CA MET A 60 -16.07 12.60 -4.31
C MET A 60 -16.78 12.65 -5.67
N ALA A 61 -18.12 12.68 -5.67
CA ALA A 61 -18.89 12.78 -6.91
C ALA A 61 -18.69 14.15 -7.56
N GLY A 62 -18.79 15.22 -6.77
CA GLY A 62 -18.50 16.59 -7.22
C GLY A 62 -17.06 16.77 -7.68
N THR A 63 -16.09 16.13 -7.00
CA THR A 63 -14.67 16.17 -7.36
C THR A 63 -14.43 15.59 -8.75
N LEU A 64 -14.88 14.36 -9.00
CA LEU A 64 -14.73 13.72 -10.30
C LEU A 64 -15.44 14.51 -11.41
N HIS A 65 -16.64 15.02 -11.11
CA HIS A 65 -17.41 15.81 -12.06
C HIS A 65 -16.69 17.12 -12.42
N GLY A 66 -16.23 17.88 -11.42
CA GLY A 66 -15.57 19.17 -11.61
C GLY A 66 -14.29 19.05 -12.44
N PHE A 67 -13.41 18.11 -12.14
CA PHE A 67 -12.20 17.93 -12.94
C PHE A 67 -12.51 17.46 -14.36
N ARG A 68 -13.49 16.58 -14.57
CA ARG A 68 -13.94 16.18 -15.92
C ARG A 68 -14.51 17.35 -16.71
N GLN A 69 -15.19 18.31 -16.06
CA GLN A 69 -15.64 19.53 -16.73
C GLN A 69 -14.48 20.39 -17.21
N VAL A 70 -13.44 20.57 -16.39
CA VAL A 70 -12.22 21.28 -16.81
C VAL A 70 -11.59 20.61 -18.02
N LEU A 71 -11.46 19.28 -17.99
CA LEU A 71 -10.88 18.51 -19.10
C LEU A 71 -11.76 18.50 -20.36
N ALA A 72 -13.07 18.71 -20.23
CA ALA A 72 -13.95 18.89 -21.39
C ALA A 72 -13.71 20.24 -22.10
N ILE A 73 -13.25 21.27 -21.37
CA ILE A 73 -12.90 22.59 -21.91
C ILE A 73 -11.46 22.60 -22.41
N GLN A 74 -10.53 22.07 -21.60
CA GLN A 74 -9.10 21.99 -21.89
C GLN A 74 -8.58 20.57 -21.57
N PRO A 75 -8.56 19.67 -22.57
CA PRO A 75 -8.21 18.25 -22.37
C PRO A 75 -6.84 17.98 -21.75
N ASN A 76 -5.88 18.89 -21.98
CA ASN A 76 -4.51 18.77 -21.48
C ASN A 76 -4.25 19.74 -20.32
N HIS A 77 -5.23 20.03 -19.46
CA HIS A 77 -4.98 20.88 -18.29
C HIS A 77 -4.30 20.07 -17.17
N ALA A 78 -2.99 20.27 -16.96
CA ALA A 78 -2.16 19.45 -16.08
C ALA A 78 -2.73 19.33 -14.64
N GLU A 79 -3.21 20.43 -14.05
CA GLU A 79 -3.78 20.42 -12.70
C GLU A 79 -5.08 19.63 -12.61
N ALA A 80 -5.90 19.64 -13.68
CA ALA A 80 -7.16 18.91 -13.69
C ALA A 80 -6.94 17.41 -13.94
N LEU A 81 -5.96 17.07 -14.78
CA LEU A 81 -5.49 15.69 -14.95
C LEU A 81 -4.97 15.14 -13.61
N ALA A 82 -4.13 15.89 -12.91
CA ALA A 82 -3.61 15.48 -11.60
C ALA A 82 -4.73 15.31 -10.56
N GLY A 83 -5.64 16.28 -10.46
CA GLY A 83 -6.79 16.22 -9.55
C GLY A 83 -7.74 15.06 -9.83
N LEU A 84 -8.05 14.79 -11.10
CA LEU A 84 -8.86 13.63 -11.50
C LEU A 84 -8.15 12.31 -11.16
N GLY A 85 -6.87 12.20 -11.52
CA GLY A 85 -6.07 11.01 -11.25
C GLY A 85 -6.01 10.68 -9.76
N GLN A 86 -5.73 11.69 -8.93
CA GLN A 86 -5.69 11.55 -7.47
C GLN A 86 -7.06 11.13 -6.89
N ALA A 87 -8.15 11.70 -7.39
CA ALA A 87 -9.51 11.36 -6.95
C ALA A 87 -9.89 9.91 -7.31
N LEU A 88 -9.50 9.42 -8.49
CA LEU A 88 -9.71 8.03 -8.90
C LEU A 88 -8.89 7.06 -8.04
N CYS A 89 -7.64 7.40 -7.71
CA CYS A 89 -6.84 6.61 -6.79
C CYS A 89 -7.47 6.53 -5.38
N TRP A 90 -8.03 7.63 -4.86
CA TRP A 90 -8.80 7.59 -3.59
C TRP A 90 -10.05 6.70 -3.65
N GLN A 91 -10.62 6.48 -4.84
CA GLN A 91 -11.72 5.52 -5.05
C GLN A 91 -11.24 4.09 -5.36
N GLN A 92 -9.97 3.78 -5.11
CA GLN A 92 -9.39 2.46 -5.37
C GLN A 92 -9.39 2.06 -6.85
N GLN A 93 -9.51 3.05 -7.75
CA GLN A 93 -9.33 2.92 -9.20
C GLN A 93 -7.90 3.31 -9.58
N ARG A 94 -6.93 2.73 -8.86
CA ARG A 94 -5.51 3.13 -8.89
C ARG A 94 -4.91 3.10 -10.30
N ARG A 95 -5.22 2.08 -11.11
CA ARG A 95 -4.70 1.94 -12.47
C ARG A 95 -5.14 3.09 -13.38
N GLU A 96 -6.43 3.42 -13.35
CA GLU A 96 -6.98 4.54 -14.12
C GLU A 96 -6.45 5.88 -13.58
N GLY A 97 -6.44 6.04 -12.26
CA GLY A 97 -5.93 7.26 -11.61
C GLY A 97 -4.46 7.54 -11.95
N LEU A 98 -3.60 6.52 -11.89
CA LEU A 98 -2.18 6.64 -12.29
C LEU A 98 -2.02 7.05 -13.75
N ALA A 99 -2.86 6.55 -14.67
CA ALA A 99 -2.79 6.96 -16.07
C ALA A 99 -3.04 8.47 -16.25
N TYR A 100 -3.97 9.05 -15.48
CA TYR A 100 -4.20 10.49 -15.48
C TYR A 100 -3.05 11.28 -14.82
N LEU A 101 -2.47 10.78 -13.71
CA LEU A 101 -1.30 11.40 -13.09
C LEU A 101 -0.08 11.41 -14.03
N GLN A 102 0.13 10.33 -14.79
CA GLN A 102 1.18 10.24 -15.81
C GLN A 102 0.96 11.24 -16.96
N GLN A 103 -0.28 11.39 -17.42
CA GLN A 103 -0.62 12.40 -18.43
C GLN A 103 -0.37 13.82 -17.91
N ALA A 104 -0.70 14.09 -16.65
CA ALA A 104 -0.40 15.38 -16.02
C ALA A 104 1.11 15.67 -16.00
N ALA A 105 1.92 14.65 -15.68
CA ALA A 105 3.38 14.79 -15.64
C ALA A 105 3.97 15.06 -17.03
N LEU A 106 3.49 14.37 -18.06
CA LEU A 106 3.88 14.60 -19.44
C LEU A 106 3.56 16.04 -19.88
N GLN A 107 2.38 16.54 -19.50
CA GLN A 107 2.00 17.91 -19.84
C GLN A 107 2.89 18.95 -19.14
N LEU A 108 3.26 18.72 -17.88
CA LEU A 108 4.22 19.59 -17.19
C LEU A 108 5.60 19.58 -17.82
N GLU A 109 6.05 18.44 -18.35
CA GLU A 109 7.33 18.36 -19.07
C GLU A 109 7.31 19.23 -20.33
N ILE A 110 6.20 19.24 -21.07
CA ILE A 110 6.00 20.08 -22.26
C ILE A 110 5.97 21.56 -21.87
N ASP A 111 5.26 21.90 -20.79
CA ASP A 111 5.02 23.29 -20.40
C ASP A 111 6.13 23.88 -19.51
N ALA A 112 7.12 23.06 -19.11
CA ALA A 112 8.10 23.40 -18.08
C ALA A 112 8.90 24.67 -18.38
N GLN A 113 9.24 24.87 -19.66
CA GLN A 113 10.00 26.04 -20.12
C GLN A 113 9.17 27.33 -20.11
N GLN A 114 7.85 27.24 -20.09
CA GLN A 114 6.95 28.39 -20.18
C GLN A 114 6.37 28.78 -18.82
N THR A 115 6.04 27.81 -17.97
CA THR A 115 5.33 28.05 -16.70
C THR A 115 6.22 27.98 -15.46
N CYS A 116 7.37 27.28 -15.52
CA CYS A 116 8.31 27.10 -14.39
C CYS A 116 7.64 26.77 -13.03
N ASN A 117 6.53 26.03 -13.01
CA ASN A 117 5.79 25.76 -11.77
C ASN A 117 6.38 24.58 -11.00
N ILE A 118 7.54 24.80 -10.35
CA ILE A 118 8.26 23.78 -9.60
C ILE A 118 7.43 23.26 -8.43
N ARG A 119 6.65 24.12 -7.75
CA ARG A 119 5.79 23.71 -6.65
C ARG A 119 4.85 22.58 -7.09
N PHE A 120 4.13 22.78 -8.20
CA PHE A 120 3.19 21.79 -8.70
C PHE A 120 3.89 20.53 -9.23
N MET A 121 5.07 20.65 -9.86
CA MET A 121 5.87 19.48 -10.23
C MET A 121 6.24 18.61 -9.03
N LEU A 122 6.64 19.22 -7.91
CA LEU A 122 7.00 18.48 -6.69
C LEU A 122 5.77 17.84 -6.03
N GLU A 123 4.63 18.51 -6.03
CA GLU A 123 3.36 17.96 -5.52
C GLU A 123 2.90 16.76 -6.36
N LEU A 124 2.96 16.86 -7.69
CA LEU A 124 2.62 15.75 -8.57
C LEU A 124 3.62 14.57 -8.43
N ALA A 125 4.91 14.86 -8.28
CA ALA A 125 5.91 13.83 -8.02
C ALA A 125 5.65 13.10 -6.69
N GLU A 126 5.20 13.81 -5.65
CA GLU A 126 4.79 13.22 -4.38
C GLU A 126 3.56 12.31 -4.55
N GLN A 127 2.55 12.74 -5.30
CA GLN A 127 1.36 11.92 -5.61
C GLN A 127 1.76 10.65 -6.37
N LEU A 128 2.57 10.77 -7.42
CA LEU A 128 3.06 9.63 -8.20
C LEU A 128 3.86 8.66 -7.34
N HIS A 129 4.77 9.16 -6.50
CA HIS A 129 5.50 8.34 -5.54
C HIS A 129 4.55 7.62 -4.56
N HIS A 130 3.56 8.33 -4.01
CA HIS A 130 2.58 7.75 -3.08
C HIS A 130 1.83 6.57 -3.71
N TRP A 131 1.48 6.69 -4.99
CA TRP A 131 0.78 5.66 -5.75
C TRP A 131 1.72 4.67 -6.46
N GLY A 132 3.03 4.74 -6.22
CA GLY A 132 4.02 3.76 -6.66
C GLY A 132 4.63 3.98 -8.06
N ASP A 133 4.32 5.07 -8.75
CA ASP A 133 4.98 5.44 -10.01
C ASP A 133 6.24 6.28 -9.74
N LEU A 134 7.29 5.58 -9.31
CA LEU A 134 8.59 6.18 -9.00
C LEU A 134 9.33 6.70 -10.23
N ASP A 135 9.15 6.08 -11.39
CA ASP A 135 9.87 6.46 -12.62
C ASP A 135 9.41 7.84 -13.10
N THR A 136 8.10 8.08 -13.12
CA THR A 136 7.56 9.40 -13.49
C THR A 136 7.89 10.45 -12.42
N ALA A 137 7.84 10.09 -11.13
CA ALA A 137 8.25 10.98 -10.04
C ALA A 137 9.75 11.37 -10.13
N LEU A 138 10.64 10.44 -10.51
CA LEU A 138 12.05 10.70 -10.74
C LEU A 138 12.31 11.66 -11.90
N LYS A 139 11.54 11.55 -12.99
CA LYS A 139 11.61 12.48 -14.13
C LYS A 139 11.20 13.89 -13.72
N LEU A 140 10.09 14.04 -13.00
CA LEU A 140 9.62 15.35 -12.53
C LEU A 140 10.61 16.00 -11.56
N THR A 141 11.19 15.24 -10.63
CA THR A 141 12.21 15.78 -9.72
C THR A 141 13.52 16.11 -10.43
N GLU A 142 13.87 15.40 -11.51
CA GLU A 142 15.00 15.80 -12.36
C GLU A 142 14.78 17.17 -13.00
N LEU A 143 13.60 17.37 -13.56
CA LEU A 143 13.22 18.63 -14.19
C LEU A 143 13.19 19.77 -13.19
N ALA A 144 12.63 19.54 -11.99
CA ALA A 144 12.62 20.51 -10.91
C ALA A 144 14.04 20.92 -10.48
N VAL A 145 14.97 19.97 -10.36
CA VAL A 145 16.38 20.26 -10.03
C VAL A 145 17.10 20.98 -11.18
N LYS A 146 16.77 20.70 -12.46
CA LYS A 146 17.32 21.44 -13.60
C LYS A 146 16.88 22.92 -13.60
N LEU A 147 15.64 23.19 -13.21
CA LEU A 147 15.08 24.54 -13.17
C LEU A 147 15.54 25.33 -11.95
N GLU A 148 15.60 24.71 -10.76
CA GLU A 148 16.17 25.31 -9.54
C GLU A 148 17.18 24.35 -8.87
N PRO A 149 18.47 24.43 -9.24
CA PRO A 149 19.51 23.51 -8.75
C PRO A 149 19.76 23.56 -7.24
N GLU A 150 19.38 24.65 -6.58
CA GLU A 150 19.57 24.84 -5.14
C GLU A 150 18.26 24.77 -4.34
N ASN A 151 17.14 24.36 -4.96
CA ASN A 151 15.89 24.19 -4.25
C ASN A 151 15.95 22.95 -3.32
N PRO A 152 15.89 23.12 -1.98
CA PRO A 152 16.09 21.98 -1.09
C PRO A 152 14.98 20.93 -1.17
N ALA A 153 13.75 21.32 -1.52
CA ALA A 153 12.63 20.38 -1.66
C ALA A 153 12.81 19.49 -2.90
N ALA A 154 13.23 20.08 -4.03
CA ALA A 154 13.53 19.33 -5.25
C ALA A 154 14.70 18.34 -5.05
N LEU A 155 15.80 18.82 -4.45
CA LEU A 155 16.96 17.99 -4.11
C LEU A 155 16.59 16.86 -3.15
N ASN A 156 15.82 17.15 -2.09
CA ASN A 156 15.40 16.16 -1.11
C ASN A 156 14.47 15.09 -1.72
N ASN A 157 13.48 15.49 -2.52
CA ASN A 157 12.58 14.55 -3.18
C ASN A 157 13.33 13.66 -4.18
N ARG A 158 14.27 14.22 -4.94
CA ARG A 158 15.13 13.44 -5.83
C ARG A 158 15.98 12.42 -5.08
N ALA A 159 16.65 12.85 -4.00
CA ALA A 159 17.43 11.94 -3.15
C ALA A 159 16.56 10.82 -2.56
N LEU A 160 15.37 11.16 -2.05
CA LEU A 160 14.39 10.20 -1.53
C LEU A 160 13.99 9.17 -2.60
N TYR A 161 13.59 9.61 -3.79
CA TYR A 161 13.10 8.69 -4.83
C TYR A 161 14.21 7.84 -5.42
N LEU A 162 15.43 8.37 -5.58
CA LEU A 162 16.60 7.57 -5.96
C LEU A 162 16.91 6.50 -4.92
N THR A 163 16.81 6.85 -3.64
CA THR A 163 16.95 5.87 -2.53
C THR A 163 15.90 4.77 -2.63
N ARG A 164 14.64 5.10 -2.96
CA ARG A 164 13.56 4.11 -3.10
C ARG A 164 13.82 3.10 -4.20
N VAL A 165 14.44 3.51 -5.31
CA VAL A 165 14.82 2.60 -6.42
C VAL A 165 16.24 2.04 -6.27
N ASN A 166 16.82 2.09 -5.06
CA ASN A 166 18.16 1.59 -4.72
C ASN A 166 19.33 2.22 -5.51
N ARG A 167 19.18 3.44 -6.03
CA ARG A 167 20.25 4.21 -6.71
C ARG A 167 20.99 5.10 -5.71
N PHE A 168 21.62 4.48 -4.71
CA PHE A 168 22.18 5.16 -3.54
C PHE A 168 23.34 6.10 -3.86
N GLU A 169 24.23 5.69 -4.77
CA GLU A 169 25.37 6.49 -5.21
C GLU A 169 24.93 7.78 -5.90
N GLU A 170 23.85 7.71 -6.69
CA GLU A 170 23.27 8.87 -7.36
C GLU A 170 22.49 9.77 -6.41
N ALA A 171 21.88 9.21 -5.36
CA ALA A 171 21.15 9.96 -4.35
C ALA A 171 22.06 10.80 -3.45
N LEU A 172 23.25 10.29 -3.15
CA LEU A 172 24.22 10.88 -2.22
C LEU A 172 24.51 12.38 -2.46
N PRO A 173 24.92 12.83 -3.68
CA PRO A 173 25.24 14.24 -3.90
C PRO A 173 24.06 15.18 -3.63
N PHE A 174 22.83 14.76 -3.94
CA PHE A 174 21.64 15.57 -3.69
C PHE A 174 21.37 15.69 -2.18
N ALA A 175 21.44 14.59 -1.43
CA ALA A 175 21.28 14.61 0.04
C ALA A 175 22.37 15.43 0.73
N SER A 176 23.63 15.31 0.28
CA SER A 176 24.74 16.12 0.78
C SER A 176 24.51 17.62 0.56
N LYS A 177 24.09 18.03 -0.64
CA LYS A 177 23.78 19.43 -0.94
C LYS A 177 22.62 19.97 -0.08
N VAL A 178 21.59 19.18 0.21
CA VAL A 178 20.53 19.60 1.15
C VAL A 178 21.08 19.81 2.55
N CYS A 179 21.99 18.94 3.03
CA CYS A 179 22.64 19.10 4.33
C CYS A 179 23.55 20.34 4.38
N GLU A 180 24.23 20.69 3.28
CA GLU A 180 25.01 21.95 3.19
C GLU A 180 24.11 23.19 3.30
N LEU A 181 22.96 23.17 2.65
CA LEU A 181 21.99 24.27 2.68
C LEU A 181 21.24 24.36 4.03
N ARG A 182 21.11 23.23 4.73
CA ARG A 182 20.36 23.12 6.00
C ARG A 182 21.09 22.19 6.99
N PRO A 183 22.25 22.58 7.53
CA PRO A 183 23.08 21.71 8.37
C PRO A 183 22.39 21.25 9.66
N ASP A 184 21.44 22.07 10.13
CA ASP A 184 20.72 21.92 11.39
C ASP A 184 19.37 21.19 11.26
N ASP A 185 18.97 20.82 10.03
CA ASP A 185 17.73 20.10 9.77
C ASP A 185 17.91 18.60 10.07
N PRO A 186 17.18 18.03 11.05
CA PRO A 186 17.31 16.62 11.38
C PRO A 186 16.83 15.68 10.26
N ALA A 187 15.91 16.14 9.38
CA ALA A 187 15.38 15.30 8.31
C ALA A 187 16.43 15.03 7.22
N CYS A 188 17.19 16.04 6.81
CA CYS A 188 18.26 15.87 5.82
C CYS A 188 19.42 15.04 6.39
N ASN A 189 19.78 15.25 7.66
CA ASN A 189 20.81 14.47 8.34
C ASN A 189 20.42 12.99 8.46
N ASN A 190 19.16 12.70 8.77
CA ASN A 190 18.65 11.32 8.74
C ASN A 190 18.76 10.70 7.34
N MET A 191 18.37 11.43 6.29
CA MET A 191 18.47 10.93 4.91
C MET A 191 19.92 10.63 4.51
N LEU A 192 20.84 11.54 4.81
CA LEU A 192 22.26 11.35 4.51
C LEU A 192 22.86 10.17 5.30
N ALA A 193 22.49 9.99 6.57
CA ALA A 193 22.92 8.85 7.38
C ALA A 193 22.40 7.51 6.82
N VAL A 194 21.15 7.47 6.34
CA VAL A 194 20.59 6.30 5.67
C VAL A 194 21.42 5.95 4.42
N LEU A 195 21.74 6.94 3.58
CA LEU A 195 22.57 6.74 2.38
C LEU A 195 23.99 6.28 2.74
N GLU A 196 24.62 6.89 3.75
CA GLU A 196 25.91 6.45 4.29
C GLU A 196 25.86 4.98 4.73
N ALA A 197 24.79 4.56 5.42
CA ALA A 197 24.61 3.18 5.86
C ALA A 197 24.40 2.19 4.70
N HIS A 198 23.67 2.57 3.65
CA HIS A 198 23.49 1.76 2.45
C HIS A 198 24.80 1.61 1.66
N LEU A 199 25.63 2.65 1.63
CA LEU A 199 26.96 2.65 1.00
C LEU A 199 28.06 2.07 1.91
N ASN A 200 27.67 1.34 2.96
CA ASN A 200 28.56 0.68 3.92
C ASN A 200 29.52 1.61 4.70
N ARG A 201 29.17 2.90 4.83
CA ARG A 201 29.89 3.90 5.65
C ARG A 201 29.34 3.92 7.07
N LEU A 202 29.30 2.76 7.71
CA LEU A 202 28.59 2.52 8.98
C LEU A 202 29.04 3.46 10.13
N PRO A 203 30.34 3.74 10.35
CA PRO A 203 30.75 4.65 11.42
C PRO A 203 30.24 6.09 11.23
N ALA A 204 30.26 6.60 9.99
CA ALA A 204 29.75 7.94 9.67
C ALA A 204 28.23 8.02 9.88
N ALA A 205 27.49 7.01 9.39
CA ALA A 205 26.05 6.91 9.59
C ALA A 205 25.69 6.87 11.09
N LYS A 206 26.39 6.04 11.88
CA LYS A 206 26.21 5.94 13.33
C LYS A 206 26.41 7.30 14.01
N GLN A 207 27.52 7.97 13.73
CA GLN A 207 27.81 9.29 14.30
C GLN A 207 26.72 10.31 13.95
N ARG A 208 26.26 10.33 12.70
CA ARG A 208 25.23 11.27 12.24
C ARG A 208 23.88 11.01 12.89
N PHE A 209 23.44 9.76 13.00
CA PHE A 209 22.22 9.43 13.74
C PHE A 209 22.33 9.83 15.22
N GLN A 210 23.46 9.56 15.87
CA GLN A 210 23.70 9.95 17.25
C GLN A 210 23.65 11.48 17.44
N ALA A 211 24.13 12.26 16.47
CA ALA A 211 24.03 13.72 16.50
C ALA A 211 22.57 14.20 16.42
N VAL A 212 21.76 13.61 15.52
CA VAL A 212 20.31 13.92 15.42
C VAL A 212 19.59 13.58 16.73
N ILE A 213 19.90 12.40 17.30
CA ILE A 213 19.34 11.92 18.57
C ILE A 213 19.70 12.87 19.72
N ALA A 214 20.97 13.25 19.85
CA ALA A 214 21.45 14.11 20.92
C ALA A 214 20.85 15.53 20.84
N ALA A 215 20.68 16.06 19.63
CA ALA A 215 20.09 17.38 19.44
C ALA A 215 18.58 17.40 19.73
N ASN A 216 17.89 16.27 19.50
CA ASN A 216 16.47 16.06 19.79
C ASN A 216 15.54 17.22 19.38
N ARG A 217 15.80 17.86 18.23
CA ARG A 217 15.08 19.07 17.79
C ARG A 217 13.65 18.78 17.30
N ASN A 218 13.37 17.54 16.88
CA ASN A 218 12.07 17.12 16.38
C ASN A 218 11.82 15.65 16.76
N MET A 219 10.80 15.39 17.57
CA MET A 219 10.51 14.04 18.11
C MET A 219 10.36 12.97 17.02
N GLN A 220 9.68 13.28 15.90
CA GLN A 220 9.47 12.33 14.81
C GLN A 220 10.80 11.98 14.11
N GLN A 221 11.66 12.97 13.87
CA GLN A 221 12.98 12.74 13.30
C GLN A 221 13.95 12.08 14.29
N THR A 222 13.85 12.37 15.58
CA THR A 222 14.59 11.65 16.64
C THR A 222 14.17 10.18 16.68
N ALA A 223 12.87 9.87 16.64
CA ALA A 223 12.35 8.51 16.60
C ALA A 223 12.85 7.75 15.36
N ARG A 224 12.83 8.41 14.20
CA ARG A 224 13.40 7.88 12.96
C ARG A 224 14.90 7.61 13.09
N ALA A 225 15.67 8.55 13.64
CA ALA A 225 17.11 8.38 13.82
C ALA A 225 17.44 7.15 14.68
N TRP A 226 16.73 6.98 15.81
CA TRP A 226 16.85 5.79 16.64
C TRP A 226 16.53 4.51 15.86
N GLN A 227 15.45 4.53 15.08
CA GLN A 227 14.97 3.37 14.32
C GLN A 227 15.94 2.96 13.20
N GLU A 228 16.52 3.90 12.47
CA GLU A 228 17.50 3.62 11.41
C GLU A 228 18.85 3.18 12.00
N LEU A 229 19.22 3.73 13.18
CA LEU A 229 20.43 3.35 13.90
C LEU A 229 20.43 1.87 14.32
N VAL A 230 19.26 1.24 14.56
CA VAL A 230 19.13 -0.18 14.88
C VAL A 230 19.87 -1.07 13.88
N GLY A 231 19.64 -0.83 12.58
CA GLY A 231 20.26 -1.62 11.51
C GLY A 231 21.75 -1.33 11.32
N VAL A 232 22.19 -0.12 11.64
CA VAL A 232 23.62 0.24 11.62
C VAL A 232 24.36 -0.46 12.76
N LEU A 233 23.82 -0.41 13.98
CA LEU A 233 24.41 -1.07 15.15
C LEU A 233 24.43 -2.59 15.00
N ASP A 234 23.38 -3.17 14.42
CA ASP A 234 23.34 -4.61 14.12
C ASP A 234 24.43 -5.05 13.14
N LYS A 235 24.66 -4.28 12.06
CA LYS A 235 25.76 -4.53 11.11
C LYS A 235 27.15 -4.31 11.72
N LEU A 236 27.25 -3.50 12.77
CA LEU A 236 28.47 -3.30 13.55
C LEU A 236 28.62 -4.33 14.68
N GLU A 237 27.71 -5.30 14.77
CA GLU A 237 27.66 -6.34 15.82
C GLU A 237 27.51 -5.77 17.25
N GLU A 238 27.00 -4.54 17.36
CA GLU A 238 26.68 -3.88 18.62
C GLU A 238 25.25 -4.23 19.07
N TYR A 239 24.99 -5.52 19.30
CA TYR A 239 23.63 -6.06 19.49
C TYR A 239 22.87 -5.45 20.68
N ASP A 240 23.57 -5.21 21.81
CA ASP A 240 22.98 -4.58 22.99
C ASP A 240 22.49 -3.17 22.72
N ALA A 241 23.34 -2.38 22.06
CA ALA A 241 23.03 -1.02 21.68
C ALA A 241 21.92 -1.01 20.62
N SER A 242 21.92 -1.98 19.70
CA SER A 242 20.85 -2.16 18.70
C SER A 242 19.49 -2.43 19.35
N PHE A 243 19.44 -3.33 20.34
CA PHE A 243 18.20 -3.63 21.07
C PHE A 243 17.71 -2.42 21.88
N ALA A 244 18.62 -1.72 22.57
CA ALA A 244 18.30 -0.51 23.32
C ALA A 244 17.80 0.63 22.39
N ALA A 245 18.47 0.85 21.25
CA ALA A 245 18.04 1.82 20.24
C ALA A 245 16.63 1.52 19.72
N CYS A 246 16.32 0.24 19.52
CA CYS A 246 14.99 -0.20 19.11
C CYS A 246 13.94 0.17 20.17
N GLN A 247 14.20 -0.10 21.45
CA GLN A 247 13.29 0.28 22.53
C GLN A 247 13.04 1.80 22.57
N GLN A 248 14.10 2.60 22.40
CA GLN A 248 13.98 4.07 22.37
C GLN A 248 13.13 4.54 21.17
N ALA A 249 13.37 3.98 19.98
CA ALA A 249 12.55 4.27 18.80
C ALA A 249 11.07 3.98 19.06
N LYS A 250 10.76 2.79 19.59
CA LYS A 250 9.36 2.39 19.85
C LYS A 250 8.70 3.23 20.94
N ALA A 251 9.44 3.58 21.99
CA ALA A 251 8.94 4.43 23.06
C ALA A 251 8.54 5.83 22.55
N LEU A 252 9.29 6.39 21.61
CA LEU A 252 8.94 7.64 20.95
C LEU A 252 7.78 7.47 19.97
N TYR A 253 7.77 6.40 19.16
CA TYR A 253 6.67 6.13 18.24
C TYR A 253 5.31 5.98 18.94
N LYS A 254 5.26 5.36 20.12
CA LYS A 254 4.03 5.27 20.93
C LYS A 254 3.45 6.63 21.35
N GLN A 255 4.28 7.67 21.40
CA GLN A 255 3.86 9.02 21.78
C GLN A 255 3.34 9.82 20.58
N LEU A 256 3.58 9.35 19.35
CA LEU A 256 3.09 10.04 18.16
C LEU A 256 1.56 9.97 18.07
N PRO A 257 0.87 11.07 17.70
CA PRO A 257 -0.60 11.11 17.63
C PRO A 257 -1.23 10.05 16.73
N GLU A 258 -0.55 9.68 15.63
CA GLU A 258 -1.07 8.67 14.69
C GLU A 258 -1.07 7.26 15.27
N LEU A 259 -0.28 7.01 16.32
CA LEU A 259 -0.11 5.70 16.96
C LEU A 259 -0.77 5.62 18.33
N SER A 260 -0.78 6.71 19.09
CA SER A 260 -1.32 6.75 20.46
C SER A 260 -2.84 6.55 20.51
N SER A 261 -3.55 6.81 19.41
CA SER A 261 -5.00 6.64 19.27
C SER A 261 -5.43 5.25 18.79
N LEU A 262 -4.49 4.37 18.43
CA LEU A 262 -4.80 3.05 17.89
C LEU A 262 -5.11 2.04 19.00
N ASP A 263 -6.15 1.23 18.80
CA ASP A 263 -6.55 0.20 19.74
C ASP A 263 -5.72 -1.08 19.57
N ALA A 264 -4.75 -1.27 20.46
CA ALA A 264 -3.91 -2.46 20.50
C ALA A 264 -4.68 -3.77 20.78
N GLY A 265 -5.86 -3.69 21.39
CA GLY A 265 -6.72 -4.84 21.68
C GLY A 265 -7.53 -5.31 20.48
N GLN A 266 -7.66 -4.50 19.42
CA GLN A 266 -8.55 -4.80 18.29
C GLN A 266 -8.20 -6.12 17.61
N VAL A 267 -6.90 -6.35 17.31
CA VAL A 267 -6.42 -7.59 16.69
C VAL A 267 -6.74 -8.81 17.55
N PHE A 268 -6.50 -8.73 18.86
CA PHE A 268 -6.76 -9.85 19.75
C PHE A 268 -8.24 -10.18 19.82
N ARG A 269 -9.12 -9.18 19.87
CA ARG A 269 -10.58 -9.40 19.85
C ARG A 269 -11.04 -10.00 18.52
N ALA A 270 -10.49 -9.54 17.38
CA ALA A 270 -10.80 -10.12 16.07
C ALA A 270 -10.37 -11.60 15.99
N ILE A 271 -9.14 -11.91 16.41
CA ILE A 271 -8.64 -13.29 16.45
C ILE A 271 -9.49 -14.18 17.36
N GLN A 272 -9.85 -13.69 18.56
CA GLN A 272 -10.69 -14.46 19.49
C GLN A 272 -12.10 -14.70 18.94
N ARG A 273 -12.72 -13.70 18.31
CA ARG A 273 -14.01 -13.87 17.61
C ARG A 273 -13.91 -14.90 16.50
N ASN A 274 -12.86 -14.83 15.68
CA ASN A 274 -12.64 -15.81 14.60
C ASN A 274 -12.44 -17.22 15.16
N LYS A 275 -11.64 -17.38 16.22
CA LYS A 275 -11.41 -18.67 16.87
C LYS A 275 -12.69 -19.26 17.47
N GLN A 276 -13.51 -18.46 18.13
CA GLN A 276 -14.78 -18.91 18.74
C GLN A 276 -15.88 -19.14 17.70
N GLY A 277 -15.88 -18.34 16.63
CA GLY A 277 -16.96 -18.30 15.66
C GLY A 277 -16.78 -19.23 14.46
N PHE A 278 -15.56 -19.59 14.07
CA PHE A 278 -15.34 -20.59 13.01
C PHE A 278 -15.27 -22.00 13.61
N ASP A 279 -16.17 -22.85 13.14
CA ASP A 279 -16.24 -24.28 13.43
C ASP A 279 -16.27 -25.06 12.10
N GLN A 280 -16.15 -26.38 12.16
CA GLN A 280 -16.20 -27.22 10.96
C GLN A 280 -17.50 -27.04 10.17
N ALA A 281 -18.63 -26.81 10.84
CA ALA A 281 -19.93 -26.66 10.17
C ALA A 281 -19.98 -25.39 9.31
N LEU A 282 -19.44 -24.27 9.79
CA LEU A 282 -19.37 -23.03 9.04
C LEU A 282 -18.31 -23.11 7.93
N LEU A 283 -17.14 -23.67 8.22
CA LEU A 283 -16.06 -23.80 7.25
C LEU A 283 -16.41 -24.74 6.08
N HIS A 284 -17.31 -25.71 6.31
CA HIS A 284 -17.83 -26.65 5.29
C HIS A 284 -19.26 -26.33 4.84
N ARG A 285 -19.78 -25.13 5.16
CA ARG A 285 -21.15 -24.76 4.81
C ARG A 285 -21.41 -24.73 3.31
N TRP A 286 -20.37 -24.40 2.52
CA TRP A 286 -20.40 -24.41 1.07
C TRP A 286 -19.22 -25.23 0.54
N ALA A 287 -19.50 -26.14 -0.37
CA ALA A 287 -18.53 -26.91 -1.10
C ALA A 287 -18.27 -26.28 -2.48
N LEU A 288 -17.13 -26.61 -3.09
CA LEU A 288 -16.79 -26.14 -4.44
C LEU A 288 -17.89 -26.45 -5.47
N SER A 289 -18.54 -27.61 -5.35
CA SER A 289 -19.65 -28.03 -6.23
C SER A 289 -20.87 -27.11 -6.18
N ASP A 290 -21.02 -26.31 -5.11
CA ASP A 290 -22.19 -25.45 -4.94
C ASP A 290 -22.10 -24.17 -5.78
N PHE A 291 -20.91 -23.69 -6.12
CA PHE A 291 -20.77 -22.37 -6.72
C PHE A 291 -21.06 -22.32 -8.21
N ALA A 292 -20.55 -23.30 -8.99
CA ALA A 292 -20.71 -23.39 -10.45
C ALA A 292 -20.47 -22.05 -11.19
N ASP A 293 -19.53 -21.23 -10.69
CA ASP A 293 -19.30 -19.86 -11.14
C ASP A 293 -18.16 -19.69 -12.16
N ASN A 294 -17.45 -20.78 -12.48
CA ASN A 294 -16.30 -20.82 -13.40
C ASN A 294 -15.21 -19.79 -13.05
N LEU A 295 -15.12 -19.38 -11.78
CA LEU A 295 -14.06 -18.49 -11.32
C LEU A 295 -12.74 -19.27 -11.13
N PRO A 296 -11.57 -18.64 -11.34
CA PRO A 296 -10.31 -19.29 -11.05
C PRO A 296 -10.17 -19.62 -9.56
N ALA A 297 -9.34 -20.61 -9.24
CA ALA A 297 -8.97 -20.91 -7.87
C ALA A 297 -7.90 -19.93 -7.37
N PRO A 298 -8.18 -19.08 -6.36
CA PRO A 298 -7.15 -18.17 -5.84
C PRO A 298 -6.11 -18.93 -5.03
N THR A 299 -4.88 -18.44 -5.05
CA THR A 299 -3.81 -18.89 -4.15
C THR A 299 -3.52 -17.79 -3.14
N PHE A 300 -3.29 -18.14 -1.88
CA PHE A 300 -2.94 -17.19 -0.83
C PHE A 300 -1.55 -17.51 -0.27
N LEU A 301 -0.68 -16.50 -0.23
CA LEU A 301 0.60 -16.56 0.47
C LEU A 301 0.47 -15.82 1.80
N LEU A 302 0.35 -16.61 2.87
CA LEU A 302 0.01 -16.18 4.22
C LEU A 302 1.15 -16.46 5.19
N GLY A 303 1.04 -15.96 6.41
CA GLY A 303 1.96 -16.26 7.50
C GLY A 303 1.88 -15.23 8.62
N PHE A 304 3.00 -15.00 9.29
CA PHE A 304 3.17 -13.77 10.08
C PHE A 304 4.08 -12.79 9.34
N LEU A 305 4.09 -11.53 9.76
CA LEU A 305 5.06 -10.55 9.25
C LEU A 305 6.48 -11.11 9.43
N ARG A 306 7.37 -10.87 8.45
CA ARG A 306 8.80 -11.26 8.52
C ARG A 306 9.10 -12.77 8.57
N SER A 307 8.11 -13.61 8.26
CA SER A 307 8.24 -15.07 8.13
C SER A 307 8.85 -15.54 6.80
N GLY A 308 9.19 -14.64 5.88
CA GLY A 308 9.77 -14.97 4.58
C GLY A 308 8.82 -14.81 3.38
N THR A 309 7.58 -14.33 3.61
CA THR A 309 6.58 -14.13 2.53
C THR A 309 7.08 -13.30 1.35
N THR A 310 7.88 -12.24 1.57
CA THR A 310 8.44 -11.45 0.46
C THR A 310 9.42 -12.27 -0.40
N LEU A 311 10.28 -13.10 0.20
CA LEU A 311 11.20 -13.94 -0.56
C LEU A 311 10.41 -14.96 -1.37
N THR A 312 9.46 -15.64 -0.72
CA THR A 312 8.59 -16.62 -1.37
C THR A 312 7.84 -16.00 -2.54
N GLU A 313 7.28 -14.80 -2.36
CA GLU A 313 6.59 -14.06 -3.41
C GLU A 313 7.49 -13.73 -4.60
N GLN A 314 8.72 -13.27 -4.38
CA GLN A 314 9.67 -12.99 -5.47
C GLN A 314 10.08 -14.25 -6.24
N VAL A 315 10.27 -15.36 -5.54
CA VAL A 315 10.57 -16.64 -6.18
C VAL A 315 9.38 -17.10 -7.03
N LEU A 316 8.17 -17.01 -6.51
CA LEU A 316 6.95 -17.35 -7.24
C LEU A 316 6.72 -16.43 -8.45
N ALA A 317 6.94 -15.14 -8.30
CA ALA A 317 6.82 -14.14 -9.37
C ALA A 317 7.81 -14.34 -10.53
N ALA A 318 8.88 -15.12 -10.30
CA ALA A 318 9.82 -15.47 -11.36
C ALA A 318 9.26 -16.50 -12.34
N HIS A 319 8.21 -17.24 -11.98
CA HIS A 319 7.56 -18.23 -12.84
C HIS A 319 6.64 -17.55 -13.88
N PRO A 320 6.70 -17.93 -15.18
CA PRO A 320 5.94 -17.26 -16.25
C PRO A 320 4.41 -17.33 -16.08
N GLU A 321 3.90 -18.45 -15.56
CA GLU A 321 2.45 -18.67 -15.34
C GLU A 321 1.92 -18.14 -14.00
N VAL A 322 2.76 -17.47 -13.20
CA VAL A 322 2.36 -16.92 -11.91
C VAL A 322 2.18 -15.41 -12.01
N PHE A 323 1.15 -14.91 -11.32
CA PHE A 323 0.99 -13.50 -11.02
C PHE A 323 0.89 -13.32 -9.52
N THR A 324 1.82 -12.60 -8.91
CA THR A 324 1.75 -12.25 -7.48
C THR A 324 1.21 -10.84 -7.32
N SER A 325 0.32 -10.65 -6.36
CA SER A 325 0.06 -9.31 -5.84
C SER A 325 1.20 -8.92 -4.88
N ASP A 326 1.51 -7.62 -4.79
CA ASP A 326 2.17 -7.13 -3.57
C ASP A 326 1.11 -7.02 -2.44
N GLU A 327 1.45 -6.37 -1.32
CA GLU A 327 0.48 -6.05 -0.27
C GLU A 327 -0.70 -5.25 -0.87
N ASN A 328 -1.92 -5.78 -0.72
CA ASN A 328 -3.16 -5.24 -1.30
C ASN A 328 -4.27 -5.12 -0.22
N ASP A 329 -5.46 -4.68 -0.61
CA ASP A 329 -6.63 -4.55 0.27
C ASP A 329 -7.83 -5.43 -0.13
N LEU A 330 -7.62 -6.46 -0.97
CA LEU A 330 -8.67 -7.31 -1.53
C LEU A 330 -9.53 -7.98 -0.45
N ILE A 331 -8.92 -8.61 0.54
CA ILE A 331 -9.63 -9.24 1.66
C ILE A 331 -10.31 -8.20 2.55
N HIS A 332 -9.71 -7.02 2.74
CA HIS A 332 -10.36 -5.94 3.49
C HIS A 332 -11.62 -5.44 2.77
N GLY A 333 -11.55 -5.22 1.45
CA GLY A 333 -12.72 -4.88 0.63
C GLY A 333 -13.79 -5.96 0.65
N LEU A 334 -13.37 -7.24 0.63
CA LEU A 334 -14.28 -8.39 0.76
C LEU A 334 -15.01 -8.41 2.11
N ILE A 335 -14.31 -8.09 3.21
CA ILE A 335 -14.92 -7.95 4.54
C ILE A 335 -15.93 -6.81 4.57
N GLN A 336 -15.63 -5.67 3.95
CA GLN A 336 -16.57 -4.55 3.87
C GLN A 336 -17.84 -4.95 3.09
N GLU A 337 -17.69 -5.67 1.98
CA GLU A 337 -18.82 -6.17 1.20
C GLU A 337 -19.65 -7.22 1.97
N LEU A 338 -18.99 -8.12 2.71
CA LEU A 338 -19.64 -9.07 3.62
C LEU A 338 -20.48 -8.34 4.68
N GLN A 339 -19.94 -7.28 5.29
CA GLN A 339 -20.67 -6.48 6.28
C GLN A 339 -21.87 -5.75 5.65
N ARG A 340 -21.72 -5.28 4.40
CA ARG A 340 -22.81 -4.64 3.65
C ARG A 340 -23.95 -5.62 3.34
N LEU A 341 -23.62 -6.84 2.92
CA LEU A 341 -24.61 -7.87 2.57
C LEU A 341 -25.31 -8.45 3.80
N SER A 342 -24.56 -8.71 4.88
CA SER A 342 -25.08 -9.34 6.10
C SER A 342 -25.72 -8.36 7.09
N GLY A 343 -25.33 -7.08 7.05
CA GLY A 343 -25.68 -6.09 8.09
C GLY A 343 -24.92 -6.26 9.41
N VAL A 344 -24.07 -7.28 9.55
CA VAL A 344 -23.27 -7.57 10.75
C VAL A 344 -21.89 -6.95 10.60
N ARG A 345 -21.43 -6.19 11.61
CA ARG A 345 -20.11 -5.53 11.61
C ARG A 345 -19.14 -6.22 12.56
N GLU A 346 -17.85 -6.24 12.19
CA GLU A 346 -16.72 -6.74 12.99
C GLU A 346 -16.75 -8.22 13.46
N ASP A 347 -17.81 -8.97 13.16
CA ASP A 347 -17.95 -10.39 13.47
C ASP A 347 -18.15 -11.16 12.17
N ILE A 348 -17.03 -11.58 11.58
CA ILE A 348 -16.98 -12.26 10.29
C ILE A 348 -17.74 -13.60 10.34
N PRO A 349 -17.54 -14.47 11.35
CA PRO A 349 -18.30 -15.72 11.44
C PRO A 349 -19.81 -15.49 11.57
N ALA A 350 -20.25 -14.53 12.39
CA ALA A 350 -21.67 -14.22 12.51
C ALA A 350 -22.24 -13.64 11.20
N ALA A 351 -21.49 -12.79 10.51
CA ALA A 351 -21.86 -12.24 9.21
C ALA A 351 -22.05 -13.34 8.16
N LEU A 352 -21.10 -14.27 8.04
CA LEU A 352 -21.22 -15.42 7.13
C LEU A 352 -22.42 -16.31 7.46
N ARG A 353 -22.76 -16.45 8.75
CA ARG A 353 -23.93 -17.23 9.15
C ARG A 353 -25.25 -16.67 8.60
N GLN A 354 -25.33 -15.35 8.37
CA GLN A 354 -26.52 -14.69 7.81
C GLN A 354 -26.67 -14.88 6.28
N LEU A 355 -25.60 -15.28 5.59
CA LEU A 355 -25.60 -15.32 4.13
C LEU A 355 -26.17 -16.62 3.57
N GLY A 356 -26.86 -16.51 2.43
CA GLY A 356 -27.20 -17.63 1.56
C GLY A 356 -26.12 -17.88 0.50
N LEU A 357 -26.31 -18.96 -0.29
CA LEU A 357 -25.38 -19.32 -1.37
C LEU A 357 -25.22 -18.20 -2.41
N ASP A 358 -26.30 -17.52 -2.78
CA ASP A 358 -26.25 -16.43 -3.77
C ASP A 358 -25.46 -15.21 -3.29
N ASP A 359 -25.47 -14.93 -1.98
CA ASP A 359 -24.67 -13.84 -1.43
C ASP A 359 -23.19 -14.20 -1.39
N VAL A 360 -22.85 -15.46 -1.10
CA VAL A 360 -21.48 -15.96 -1.19
C VAL A 360 -20.96 -15.93 -2.63
N ARG A 361 -21.78 -16.29 -3.61
CA ARG A 361 -21.42 -16.13 -5.04
C ARG A 361 -21.13 -14.66 -5.38
N LYS A 362 -21.89 -13.70 -4.84
CA LYS A 362 -21.60 -12.26 -5.02
C LYS A 362 -20.27 -11.86 -4.40
N LEU A 363 -19.93 -12.38 -3.21
CA LEU A 363 -18.64 -12.12 -2.56
C LEU A 363 -17.47 -12.68 -3.38
N ARG A 364 -17.59 -13.91 -3.88
CA ARG A 364 -16.59 -14.52 -4.77
C ARG A 364 -16.40 -13.71 -6.05
N ALA A 365 -17.50 -13.31 -6.71
CA ALA A 365 -17.45 -12.45 -7.88
C ALA A 365 -16.88 -11.05 -7.58
N TYR A 366 -17.18 -10.49 -6.39
CA TYR A 366 -16.62 -9.22 -5.94
C TYR A 366 -15.09 -9.29 -5.86
N TYR A 367 -14.55 -10.34 -5.23
CA TYR A 367 -13.10 -10.55 -5.12
C TYR A 367 -12.42 -10.56 -6.51
N TRP A 368 -12.91 -11.39 -7.44
CA TRP A 368 -12.32 -11.49 -8.78
C TRP A 368 -12.51 -10.24 -9.64
N ARG A 369 -13.62 -9.51 -9.46
CA ARG A 369 -13.80 -8.19 -10.08
C ARG A 369 -12.72 -7.21 -9.60
N ARG A 370 -12.44 -7.17 -8.29
CA ARG A 370 -11.40 -6.30 -7.72
C ARG A 370 -10.00 -6.67 -8.24
N VAL A 371 -9.69 -7.96 -8.32
CA VAL A 371 -8.45 -8.45 -8.96
C VAL A 371 -8.34 -7.95 -10.41
N SER A 372 -9.41 -8.07 -11.20
CA SER A 372 -9.42 -7.59 -12.59
C SER A 372 -9.29 -6.07 -12.71
N GLU A 373 -9.90 -5.30 -11.80
CA GLU A 373 -9.82 -3.84 -11.78
C GLU A 373 -8.40 -3.35 -11.45
N GLU A 374 -7.75 -3.99 -10.48
CA GLU A 374 -6.43 -3.58 -10.00
C GLU A 374 -5.30 -4.06 -10.92
N TYR A 375 -5.34 -5.32 -11.34
CA TYR A 375 -4.24 -5.98 -12.07
C TYR A 375 -4.53 -6.24 -13.55
N GLY A 376 -5.78 -6.01 -13.98
CA GLY A 376 -6.23 -6.27 -15.35
C GLY A 376 -6.65 -7.72 -15.60
N ALA A 377 -7.36 -7.94 -16.70
CA ALA A 377 -7.89 -9.25 -17.07
C ALA A 377 -6.82 -10.34 -17.25
N GLY A 378 -5.58 -9.97 -17.56
CA GLY A 378 -4.47 -10.92 -17.69
C GLY A 378 -4.10 -11.65 -16.39
N ALA A 379 -4.40 -11.07 -15.22
CA ALA A 379 -4.16 -11.71 -13.93
C ALA A 379 -5.06 -12.96 -13.73
N LEU A 380 -6.25 -12.97 -14.33
CA LEU A 380 -7.20 -14.09 -14.24
C LEU A 380 -6.78 -15.29 -15.09
N ASN A 381 -5.88 -15.09 -16.05
CA ASN A 381 -5.37 -16.14 -16.93
C ASN A 381 -4.12 -16.84 -16.38
N LYS A 382 -3.67 -16.45 -15.18
CA LYS A 382 -2.48 -16.99 -14.52
C LYS A 382 -2.85 -17.59 -13.16
N CYS A 383 -1.90 -18.31 -12.56
CA CYS A 383 -1.97 -18.64 -11.14
C CYS A 383 -1.82 -17.33 -10.33
N PHE A 384 -2.95 -16.76 -9.91
CA PHE A 384 -3.00 -15.54 -9.10
C PHE A 384 -2.71 -15.88 -7.63
N ILE A 385 -1.69 -15.22 -7.08
CA ILE A 385 -1.26 -15.37 -5.69
C ILE A 385 -1.48 -14.05 -4.96
N ASP A 386 -2.45 -14.05 -4.06
CA ASP A 386 -2.75 -12.96 -3.15
C ASP A 386 -1.78 -13.01 -1.95
N LYS A 387 -0.85 -12.04 -1.90
CA LYS A 387 0.18 -11.95 -0.85
C LYS A 387 -0.08 -10.78 0.08
N VAL A 388 -0.68 -11.09 1.23
CA VAL A 388 -0.72 -10.24 2.42
C VAL A 388 -0.53 -11.14 3.63
N ALA A 389 0.61 -11.02 4.31
CA ALA A 389 1.00 -11.99 5.34
C ALA A 389 -0.07 -12.15 6.43
N LEU A 390 -0.61 -11.04 6.94
CA LEU A 390 -1.59 -11.05 8.03
C LEU A 390 -3.04 -11.33 7.62
N ASN A 391 -3.32 -11.62 6.34
CA ASN A 391 -4.60 -12.22 5.96
C ASN A 391 -4.81 -13.61 6.61
N SER A 392 -3.77 -14.17 7.25
CA SER A 392 -3.87 -15.27 8.21
C SER A 392 -4.91 -15.05 9.32
N ILE A 393 -5.18 -13.80 9.72
CA ILE A 393 -6.22 -13.48 10.71
C ILE A 393 -7.61 -13.81 10.15
N ASP A 394 -7.79 -13.68 8.84
CA ASP A 394 -9.05 -13.88 8.11
C ASP A 394 -9.11 -15.25 7.41
N ILE A 395 -8.26 -16.20 7.83
CA ILE A 395 -8.14 -17.53 7.20
C ILE A 395 -9.48 -18.30 7.17
N GLY A 396 -10.33 -18.13 8.19
CA GLY A 396 -11.66 -18.74 8.21
C GLY A 396 -12.59 -18.19 7.13
N LEU A 397 -12.52 -16.88 6.84
CA LEU A 397 -13.25 -16.26 5.73
C LEU A 397 -12.77 -16.82 4.39
N ILE A 398 -11.45 -16.83 4.19
CA ILE A 398 -10.82 -17.36 2.97
C ILE A 398 -11.25 -18.80 2.73
N SER A 399 -11.14 -19.67 3.76
CA SER A 399 -11.54 -21.07 3.67
C SER A 399 -13.03 -21.26 3.38
N SER A 400 -13.90 -20.38 3.89
CA SER A 400 -15.35 -20.51 3.69
C SER A 400 -15.77 -20.06 2.28
N LEU A 401 -15.10 -19.06 1.72
CA LEU A 401 -15.44 -18.50 0.41
C LEU A 401 -14.76 -19.22 -0.75
N PHE A 402 -13.58 -19.79 -0.53
CA PHE A 402 -12.75 -20.40 -1.58
C PHE A 402 -12.27 -21.81 -1.19
N PRO A 403 -13.17 -22.80 -1.11
CA PRO A 403 -12.80 -24.18 -0.78
C PRO A 403 -11.76 -24.80 -1.73
N GLU A 404 -11.69 -24.30 -2.97
CA GLU A 404 -10.72 -24.70 -4.01
C GLU A 404 -9.35 -24.01 -3.92
N ALA A 405 -9.19 -23.06 -2.98
CA ALA A 405 -7.97 -22.28 -2.88
C ALA A 405 -6.75 -23.16 -2.53
N ARG A 406 -5.57 -22.60 -2.80
CA ARG A 406 -4.28 -23.14 -2.35
C ARG A 406 -3.66 -22.16 -1.37
N ILE A 407 -3.11 -22.66 -0.27
CA ILE A 407 -2.52 -21.83 0.78
C ILE A 407 -1.06 -22.21 0.98
N ILE A 408 -0.18 -21.23 0.79
CA ILE A 408 1.22 -21.33 1.19
C ILE A 408 1.35 -20.54 2.50
N PHE A 409 1.57 -21.24 3.60
CA PHE A 409 1.74 -20.62 4.91
C PHE A 409 3.24 -20.54 5.24
N ALA A 410 3.82 -19.34 5.17
CA ALA A 410 5.23 -19.11 5.47
C ALA A 410 5.49 -19.22 6.97
N LEU A 411 6.42 -20.10 7.32
CA LEU A 411 6.94 -20.30 8.67
C LEU A 411 8.41 -19.92 8.73
N ARG A 412 8.82 -19.43 9.90
CA ARG A 412 10.21 -19.16 10.27
C ARG A 412 10.30 -19.27 11.78
N ASP A 413 11.49 -19.47 12.32
CA ASP A 413 11.72 -19.54 13.76
C ASP A 413 10.97 -18.40 14.50
N PRO A 414 10.08 -18.72 15.47
CA PRO A 414 9.32 -17.72 16.22
C PRO A 414 10.20 -16.62 16.82
N ARG A 415 11.42 -16.98 17.25
CA ARG A 415 12.38 -16.06 17.86
C ARG A 415 12.88 -15.06 16.82
N ASP A 416 13.31 -15.52 15.65
CA ASP A 416 13.78 -14.66 14.56
C ASP A 416 12.66 -13.77 14.00
N VAL A 417 11.44 -14.31 13.90
CA VAL A 417 10.25 -13.55 13.46
C VAL A 417 9.98 -12.39 14.41
N CYS A 418 9.94 -12.67 15.72
CA CYS A 418 9.65 -11.65 16.72
C CYS A 418 10.73 -10.56 16.73
N LEU A 419 12.02 -10.93 16.77
CA LEU A 419 13.12 -9.96 16.72
C LEU A 419 13.07 -9.12 15.45
N SER A 420 12.87 -9.75 14.29
CA SER A 420 12.79 -9.02 13.03
C SER A 420 11.58 -8.07 12.97
N CYS A 421 10.45 -8.43 13.58
CA CYS A 421 9.31 -7.52 13.68
C CYS A 421 9.60 -6.36 14.63
N PHE A 422 10.16 -6.65 15.81
CA PHE A 422 10.48 -5.62 16.78
C PHE A 422 11.45 -4.58 16.20
N GLN A 423 12.48 -5.01 15.49
CA GLN A 423 13.47 -4.12 14.89
C GLN A 423 12.98 -3.36 13.66
N GLN A 424 11.85 -3.72 13.07
CA GLN A 424 11.35 -3.10 11.84
C GLN A 424 10.42 -1.91 12.13
N ALA A 425 10.54 -0.84 11.33
CA ALA A 425 9.51 0.19 11.24
C ALA A 425 8.38 -0.27 10.32
N PHE A 426 7.16 -0.36 10.85
CA PHE A 426 5.96 -0.68 10.09
C PHE A 426 5.08 0.56 9.94
N LYS A 427 4.25 0.58 8.89
CA LYS A 427 3.20 1.59 8.73
C LYS A 427 2.24 1.52 9.94
N PRO A 428 1.92 2.65 10.59
CA PRO A 428 0.92 2.72 11.66
C PRO A 428 -0.42 2.11 11.25
N SER A 429 -0.93 1.17 12.05
CA SER A 429 -2.25 0.56 11.89
C SER A 429 -2.61 -0.21 13.16
N SER A 430 -3.89 -0.56 13.32
CA SER A 430 -4.33 -1.43 14.43
C SER A 430 -3.66 -2.82 14.39
N VAL A 431 -3.21 -3.27 13.22
CA VAL A 431 -2.49 -4.56 13.09
C VAL A 431 -0.99 -4.47 13.40
N THR A 432 -0.41 -3.28 13.48
CA THR A 432 1.05 -3.09 13.72
C THR A 432 1.37 -2.41 15.06
N VAL A 433 0.38 -1.85 15.76
CA VAL A 433 0.58 -1.14 17.03
C VAL A 433 1.20 -2.02 18.13
N ASN A 434 0.87 -3.31 18.17
CA ASN A 434 1.47 -4.25 19.13
C ASN A 434 2.95 -4.54 18.82
N LEU A 435 3.44 -4.19 17.63
CA LEU A 435 4.85 -4.35 17.25
C LEU A 435 5.76 -3.28 17.86
N LEU A 436 5.19 -2.33 18.62
CA LEU A 436 5.91 -1.28 19.34
C LEU A 436 6.38 -1.73 20.75
N SER A 437 6.12 -2.97 21.17
CA SER A 437 6.76 -3.54 22.37
C SER A 437 7.21 -4.96 22.11
N TRP A 438 8.26 -5.37 22.83
CA TRP A 438 8.83 -6.69 22.69
C TRP A 438 7.82 -7.80 23.02
N GLU A 439 7.12 -7.67 24.14
CA GLU A 439 6.06 -8.57 24.57
C GLU A 439 4.82 -8.47 23.68
N GLY A 440 4.57 -7.29 23.09
CA GLY A 440 3.44 -7.08 22.18
C GLY A 440 3.61 -7.88 20.89
N VAL A 441 4.82 -7.87 20.32
CA VAL A 441 5.18 -8.69 19.16
C VAL A 441 4.94 -10.17 19.46
N ALA A 442 5.49 -10.68 20.57
CA ALA A 442 5.37 -12.09 20.94
C ALA A 442 3.91 -12.52 21.16
N LYS A 443 3.11 -11.69 21.84
CA LYS A 443 1.67 -11.95 22.06
C LYS A 443 0.90 -11.98 20.75
N GLN A 444 1.16 -11.03 19.84
CA GLN A 444 0.47 -10.99 18.56
C GLN A 444 0.87 -12.18 17.67
N TYR A 445 2.17 -12.54 17.64
CA TYR A 445 2.65 -13.73 16.94
C TYR A 445 1.92 -14.98 17.47
N ALA A 446 1.92 -15.18 18.79
CA ALA A 446 1.24 -16.29 19.43
C ALA A 446 -0.25 -16.35 19.07
N ALA A 447 -0.97 -15.22 19.14
CA ALA A 447 -2.39 -15.19 18.80
C ALA A 447 -2.67 -15.58 17.33
N VAL A 448 -1.84 -15.14 16.38
CA VAL A 448 -2.00 -15.50 14.97
C VAL A 448 -1.67 -16.98 14.75
N MET A 449 -0.61 -17.51 15.37
CA MET A 449 -0.23 -18.91 15.25
C MET A 449 -1.23 -19.86 15.91
N ASP A 450 -1.80 -19.46 17.05
CA ASP A 450 -2.87 -20.19 17.73
C ASP A 450 -4.13 -20.30 16.86
N LEU A 451 -4.51 -19.21 16.17
CA LEU A 451 -5.61 -19.24 15.20
C LEU A 451 -5.30 -20.17 14.02
N TRP A 452 -4.08 -20.11 13.48
CA TRP A 452 -3.65 -20.99 12.39
C TRP A 452 -3.72 -22.46 12.80
N LEU A 453 -3.13 -22.82 13.94
CA LEU A 453 -3.16 -24.19 14.49
C LEU A 453 -4.59 -24.67 14.77
N TYR A 454 -5.49 -23.77 15.15
CA TYR A 454 -6.91 -24.08 15.36
C TYR A 454 -7.66 -24.32 14.05
N ILE A 455 -7.50 -23.47 13.03
CA ILE A 455 -8.28 -23.56 11.77
C ILE A 455 -7.74 -24.60 10.80
N LYS A 456 -6.42 -24.75 10.68
CA LYS A 456 -5.79 -25.60 9.66
C LYS A 456 -6.27 -27.06 9.60
N PRO A 457 -6.68 -27.73 10.69
CA PRO A 457 -7.20 -29.10 10.62
C PRO A 457 -8.63 -29.20 10.10
N MET A 458 -9.39 -28.09 10.10
CA MET A 458 -10.81 -28.05 9.74
C MET A 458 -11.07 -27.43 8.37
N MET A 459 -10.10 -26.73 7.79
CA MET A 459 -10.29 -25.98 6.55
C MET A 459 -10.38 -26.88 5.31
N GLN A 460 -11.06 -26.40 4.27
CA GLN A 460 -11.20 -27.09 2.99
C GLN A 460 -9.98 -26.92 2.04
N PRO A 461 -9.39 -25.72 1.91
CA PRO A 461 -8.28 -25.48 0.98
C PRO A 461 -7.08 -26.40 1.21
N ARG A 462 -6.44 -26.82 0.11
CA ARG A 462 -5.13 -27.48 0.18
C ARG A 462 -4.10 -26.48 0.69
N TYR A 463 -3.21 -26.91 1.58
CA TYR A 463 -2.18 -26.03 2.12
C TYR A 463 -0.83 -26.71 2.25
N MET A 464 0.20 -25.88 2.35
CA MET A 464 1.51 -26.29 2.82
C MET A 464 2.06 -25.26 3.82
N GLU A 465 2.81 -25.75 4.80
CA GLU A 465 3.66 -24.93 5.65
C GLU A 465 5.07 -24.89 5.03
N LEU A 466 5.53 -23.71 4.62
CA LEU A 466 6.85 -23.51 4.01
C LEU A 466 7.80 -22.89 5.02
N ARG A 467 8.76 -23.66 5.51
CA ARG A 467 9.77 -23.17 6.45
C ARG A 467 10.87 -22.42 5.72
N TYR A 468 11.21 -21.25 6.24
CA TYR A 468 12.27 -20.40 5.70
C TYR A 468 13.63 -21.11 5.73
N GLU A 469 13.92 -21.82 6.81
CA GLU A 469 15.18 -22.52 7.05
C GLU A 469 15.37 -23.68 6.05
N ASP A 470 14.30 -24.44 5.76
CA ASP A 470 14.30 -25.48 4.72
C ASP A 470 14.62 -24.87 3.34
N THR A 471 14.05 -23.70 3.06
CA THR A 471 14.26 -22.97 1.81
C THR A 471 15.68 -22.44 1.66
N VAL A 472 16.30 -22.02 2.76
CA VAL A 472 17.71 -21.59 2.79
C VAL A 472 18.65 -22.78 2.61
N ASN A 473 18.32 -23.94 3.18
CA ASN A 473 19.15 -25.15 3.14
C ASN A 473 19.05 -25.90 1.81
N ASP A 474 17.83 -26.11 1.31
CA ASP A 474 17.55 -26.79 0.04
C ASP A 474 16.44 -26.06 -0.73
N PHE A 475 16.85 -25.00 -1.43
CA PHE A 475 15.98 -24.10 -2.16
C PHE A 475 15.14 -24.80 -3.23
N GLU A 476 15.81 -25.57 -4.11
CA GLU A 476 15.14 -26.16 -5.28
C GLU A 476 14.12 -27.22 -4.86
N THR A 477 14.47 -28.12 -3.95
CA THR A 477 13.53 -29.13 -3.44
C THR A 477 12.33 -28.46 -2.75
N SER A 478 12.57 -27.42 -1.95
CA SER A 478 11.52 -26.68 -1.25
C SER A 478 10.53 -26.04 -2.24
N PHE A 479 11.01 -25.33 -3.25
CA PHE A 479 10.12 -24.67 -4.20
C PHE A 479 9.51 -25.60 -5.24
N ARG A 480 10.15 -26.73 -5.60
CA ARG A 480 9.50 -27.79 -6.39
C ARG A 480 8.23 -28.30 -5.70
N ARG A 481 8.26 -28.47 -4.37
CA ARG A 481 7.06 -28.82 -3.58
C ARG A 481 6.01 -27.72 -3.61
N VAL A 482 6.43 -26.45 -3.58
CA VAL A 482 5.51 -25.30 -3.73
C VAL A 482 4.82 -25.33 -5.09
N PHE A 483 5.55 -25.45 -6.19
CA PHE A 483 4.92 -25.51 -7.52
C PHE A 483 4.04 -26.75 -7.71
N THR A 484 4.39 -27.87 -7.07
CA THR A 484 3.51 -29.06 -7.03
C THR A 484 2.17 -28.75 -6.36
N LEU A 485 2.14 -28.00 -5.25
CA LEU A 485 0.87 -27.55 -4.65
C LEU A 485 0.08 -26.67 -5.61
N LEU A 486 0.77 -25.82 -6.38
CA LEU A 486 0.19 -24.90 -7.37
C LEU A 486 -0.23 -25.59 -8.68
N ASP A 487 0.01 -26.89 -8.82
CA ASP A 487 -0.16 -27.65 -10.05
C ASP A 487 0.61 -27.03 -11.24
N LEU A 488 1.82 -26.54 -10.96
CA LEU A 488 2.76 -25.96 -11.93
C LEU A 488 4.04 -26.79 -12.01
N GLU A 489 4.65 -26.83 -13.19
CA GLU A 489 5.97 -27.43 -13.37
C GLU A 489 7.06 -26.48 -12.88
N TRP A 490 8.18 -27.05 -12.44
CA TRP A 490 9.36 -26.25 -12.12
C TRP A 490 10.04 -25.75 -13.40
N VAL A 491 10.41 -24.47 -13.41
CA VAL A 491 11.22 -23.85 -14.47
C VAL A 491 12.51 -23.27 -13.88
N ALA A 492 13.64 -23.45 -14.58
CA ALA A 492 14.97 -23.12 -14.05
C ALA A 492 15.17 -21.62 -13.78
N GLU A 493 14.43 -20.76 -14.48
CA GLU A 493 14.46 -19.31 -14.33
C GLU A 493 14.03 -18.86 -12.93
N VAL A 494 13.30 -19.70 -12.19
CA VAL A 494 12.90 -19.40 -10.81
C VAL A 494 14.12 -19.29 -9.88
N SER A 495 15.19 -20.05 -10.12
CA SER A 495 16.42 -19.93 -9.34
C SER A 495 17.13 -18.58 -9.50
N ALA A 496 16.86 -17.88 -10.61
CA ALA A 496 17.38 -16.54 -10.89
C ALA A 496 16.39 -15.43 -10.48
N PHE A 497 15.46 -15.68 -9.55
CA PHE A 497 14.44 -14.69 -9.12
C PHE A 497 15.03 -13.33 -8.75
N HIS A 498 16.20 -13.32 -8.09
CA HIS A 498 16.88 -12.11 -7.64
C HIS A 498 17.32 -11.20 -8.81
N GLU A 499 17.54 -11.75 -10.01
CA GLU A 499 17.85 -10.97 -11.21
C GLU A 499 16.62 -10.22 -11.73
N LYS A 500 15.43 -10.82 -11.65
CA LYS A 500 14.16 -10.17 -12.00
C LYS A 500 13.73 -9.12 -10.98
N ALA A 501 14.17 -9.27 -9.72
CA ALA A 501 13.92 -8.32 -8.65
C ALA A 501 14.85 -7.08 -8.72
N LYS A 502 16.02 -7.17 -9.38
CA LYS A 502 16.95 -6.04 -9.54
C LYS A 502 16.28 -4.92 -10.36
N GLY A 503 16.36 -3.69 -9.83
CA GLY A 503 15.88 -2.47 -10.52
C GLY A 503 14.37 -2.20 -10.44
N ARG A 504 13.58 -3.07 -9.81
CA ARG A 504 12.16 -2.81 -9.51
C ARG A 504 12.01 -2.20 -8.12
N TYR A 505 10.97 -1.43 -7.87
CA TYR A 505 10.60 -1.05 -6.51
C TYR A 505 9.65 -2.10 -5.94
N ILE A 506 9.96 -2.62 -4.75
CA ILE A 506 9.06 -3.46 -3.96
C ILE A 506 8.74 -2.68 -2.68
N ALA A 507 7.46 -2.49 -2.37
CA ALA A 507 7.05 -1.61 -1.28
C ALA A 507 7.42 -2.16 0.11
N THR A 508 7.84 -3.43 0.19
CA THR A 508 8.14 -4.11 1.45
C THR A 508 9.52 -3.73 2.01
N PRO A 509 9.66 -3.55 3.34
CA PRO A 509 10.97 -3.29 3.96
C PRO A 509 11.99 -4.43 3.81
N SER A 510 11.54 -5.62 3.37
CA SER A 510 12.40 -6.77 3.07
C SER A 510 13.12 -6.65 1.72
N PHE A 511 12.89 -5.60 0.94
CA PHE A 511 13.29 -5.57 -0.48
C PHE A 511 14.80 -5.79 -0.71
N ALA A 512 15.65 -5.10 0.05
CA ALA A 512 17.10 -5.26 -0.08
C ALA A 512 17.59 -6.69 0.17
N ALA A 513 16.83 -7.50 0.93
CA ALA A 513 17.14 -8.90 1.18
C ALA A 513 16.81 -9.81 -0.02
N VAL A 514 15.75 -9.51 -0.76
CA VAL A 514 15.26 -10.37 -1.87
C VAL A 514 15.85 -10.00 -3.23
N ALA A 515 16.52 -8.85 -3.34
CA ALA A 515 17.33 -8.46 -4.50
C ALA A 515 18.73 -9.12 -4.52
N GLN A 516 19.02 -9.97 -3.53
CA GLN A 516 20.26 -10.74 -3.40
C GLN A 516 19.96 -12.24 -3.51
N PRO A 517 20.96 -13.07 -3.88
CA PRO A 517 20.85 -14.52 -3.72
C PRO A 517 20.48 -14.88 -2.27
N ILE A 518 19.87 -16.05 -2.10
CA ILE A 518 19.52 -16.55 -0.76
C ILE A 518 20.77 -16.63 0.11
N TYR A 519 20.63 -16.16 1.34
CA TYR A 519 21.70 -16.10 2.31
C TYR A 519 21.23 -16.63 3.66
N SER A 520 22.18 -17.10 4.47
CA SER A 520 21.91 -17.70 5.79
C SER A 520 21.97 -16.72 6.96
N ARG A 521 22.45 -15.47 6.78
CA ARG A 521 22.61 -14.47 7.88
C ARG A 521 21.33 -14.13 8.66
N SER A 522 20.16 -14.55 8.16
CA SER A 522 18.87 -14.34 8.84
C SER A 522 18.40 -15.57 9.62
N VAL A 523 19.04 -16.73 9.45
CA VAL A 523 18.76 -17.94 10.23
C VAL A 523 19.49 -17.85 11.56
N ALA A 524 18.79 -18.15 12.66
CA ALA A 524 19.33 -18.16 14.02
C ALA A 524 19.92 -16.81 14.49
N ARG A 525 19.50 -15.69 13.88
CA ARG A 525 19.96 -14.34 14.25
C ARG A 525 19.56 -13.98 15.67
N TRP A 526 18.47 -14.56 16.18
CA TRP A 526 18.01 -14.43 17.56
C TRP A 526 19.07 -14.79 18.60
N GLN A 527 20.03 -15.67 18.29
CA GLN A 527 21.08 -16.10 19.22
C GLN A 527 21.96 -14.91 19.67
N HIS A 528 22.23 -13.95 18.79
CA HIS A 528 22.95 -12.72 19.15
C HIS A 528 22.19 -11.84 20.16
N TYR A 529 20.89 -12.07 20.32
CA TYR A 529 19.98 -11.32 21.18
C TYR A 529 19.41 -12.19 22.31
N GLU A 530 19.87 -13.44 22.49
CA GLU A 530 19.28 -14.45 23.37
C GLU A 530 18.97 -13.94 24.78
N LYS A 531 19.87 -13.13 25.37
CA LYS A 531 19.68 -12.58 26.70
C LYS A 531 18.45 -11.68 26.89
N PHE A 532 17.86 -11.17 25.81
CA PHE A 532 16.65 -10.34 25.85
C PHE A 532 15.36 -11.16 25.74
N TYR A 533 15.45 -12.48 25.58
CA TYR A 533 14.31 -13.34 25.29
C TYR A 533 13.57 -13.86 26.53
N GLU A 534 14.15 -13.75 27.72
CA GLU A 534 13.51 -14.14 29.00
C GLU A 534 12.02 -13.73 29.10
N PRO A 535 11.60 -12.47 28.83
CA PRO A 535 10.20 -12.06 28.98
C PRO A 535 9.24 -12.63 27.92
N VAL A 536 9.74 -13.15 26.79
CA VAL A 536 8.91 -13.59 25.65
C VAL A 536 9.01 -15.08 25.35
N LEU A 537 10.07 -15.77 25.76
CA LEU A 537 10.21 -17.21 25.54
C LEU A 537 9.02 -18.03 26.07
N PRO A 538 8.48 -17.76 27.27
CA PRO A 538 7.30 -18.49 27.75
C PRO A 538 6.07 -18.36 26.83
N ILE A 539 5.97 -17.26 26.08
CA ILE A 539 4.88 -17.00 25.12
C ILE A 539 5.14 -17.77 23.82
N LEU A 540 6.41 -17.94 23.43
CA LEU A 540 6.82 -18.53 22.16
C LEU A 540 7.03 -20.04 22.21
N ALA A 541 7.32 -20.60 23.40
CA ALA A 541 7.74 -22.00 23.58
C ALA A 541 6.85 -23.02 22.87
N SER A 542 5.53 -22.93 23.04
CA SER A 542 4.59 -23.86 22.40
C SER A 542 4.65 -23.84 20.87
N TYR A 543 5.02 -22.71 20.27
CA TYR A 543 5.11 -22.56 18.81
C TYR A 543 6.49 -22.96 18.28
N ILE A 544 7.54 -22.77 19.08
CA ILE A 544 8.88 -23.32 18.79
C ILE A 544 8.75 -24.84 18.67
N ASP A 545 8.13 -25.49 19.67
CA ASP A 545 7.89 -26.93 19.68
C ASP A 545 6.94 -27.38 18.56
N ALA A 546 5.77 -26.72 18.42
CA ALA A 546 4.75 -27.12 17.45
C ALA A 546 5.23 -27.02 15.99
N PHE A 547 6.17 -26.11 15.71
CA PHE A 547 6.75 -25.95 14.39
C PHE A 547 8.14 -26.60 14.27
N GLY A 548 8.60 -27.35 15.29
CA GLY A 548 9.84 -28.13 15.25
C GLY A 548 11.09 -27.29 15.07
N TYR A 549 11.24 -26.22 15.86
CA TYR A 549 12.48 -25.46 16.01
C TYR A 549 13.20 -25.89 17.30
N GLU A 550 14.53 -25.90 17.28
CA GLU A 550 15.39 -26.26 18.43
C GLU A 550 15.94 -25.01 19.14
#